data_AF-A0A1B4FUA9-F1
#
_entry.id   AF-A0A1B4FUA9-F1
#
_cell.length_a   1.000
_cell.length_b   1.000
_cell.length_c   1.000
_cell.angle_alpha   90.00
_cell.angle_beta   90.00
_cell.angle_gamma   90.00
#
_symmetry.space_group_name_H-M   'P 1'
#
loop_
_entity.id
_entity.type
_entity.pdbx_description
1 polymer ?
#
loop_
_entity_poly.entity_id
_entity_poly.type
_entity_poly.pdbx_seq_one_letter_code
_entity_poly.pdbx_strand_id
1 'polypeptide(L)'
;MDNGGRSTLTTLVTIKKRRERSIRSMLAMLEQQEAALLSSKASLLEARRALWVDWRERADTDAVHDYASLQALKREFAGFHQRDQTLADRIEAVDAQWQALRLERDGQLEQLRRALVDQEKLNALLE
;
A
#
# COMPACT_ATOMS: atom_id res chain seq x y z
N MET A 1 7.07 -21.96 -49.58
CA MET A 1 6.61 -22.67 -48.35
C MET A 1 6.93 -21.80 -47.14
N ASP A 2 6.08 -20.83 -46.82
CA ASP A 2 6.36 -19.78 -45.81
C ASP A 2 5.37 -19.80 -44.62
N ASN A 3 4.54 -20.84 -44.54
CA ASN A 3 3.48 -20.97 -43.55
C ASN A 3 4.01 -21.23 -42.12
N GLY A 4 5.23 -21.80 -41.99
CA GLY A 4 5.84 -22.09 -40.69
C GLY A 4 6.28 -20.84 -39.93
N GLY A 5 6.88 -19.87 -40.62
CA GLY A 5 7.31 -18.60 -40.02
C GLY A 5 6.13 -17.76 -39.55
N ARG A 6 5.10 -17.63 -40.38
CA ARG A 6 3.86 -16.92 -40.07
C ARG A 6 3.08 -17.54 -38.90
N SER A 7 3.05 -18.87 -38.80
CA SER A 7 2.45 -19.60 -37.68
C SER A 7 3.21 -19.37 -36.36
N THR A 8 4.54 -19.31 -36.43
CA THR A 8 5.41 -19.10 -35.26
C THR A 8 5.27 -17.66 -34.72
N LEU A 9 5.27 -16.66 -35.60
CA LEU A 9 5.07 -15.24 -35.22
C LEU A 9 3.68 -15.00 -34.61
N THR A 10 2.64 -15.63 -35.16
CA THR A 10 1.27 -15.54 -34.61
C THR A 10 1.17 -16.14 -33.21
N THR A 11 1.85 -17.27 -32.99
CA THR A 11 1.96 -17.90 -31.65
C THR A 11 2.68 -16.96 -30.67
N LEU A 12 3.77 -16.34 -31.10
CA LEU A 12 4.54 -15.40 -30.29
C LEU A 12 3.72 -14.17 -29.88
N VAL A 13 2.95 -13.59 -30.80
CA VAL A 13 2.02 -12.48 -30.49
C VAL A 13 0.98 -12.89 -29.44
N THR A 14 0.44 -14.10 -29.54
CA THR A 14 -0.54 -14.62 -28.58
C THR A 14 0.06 -14.74 -27.18
N ILE A 15 1.29 -15.24 -27.07
CA ILE A 15 2.04 -15.34 -25.81
C ILE A 15 2.30 -13.95 -25.23
N LYS A 16 2.75 -12.99 -26.05
CA LYS A 16 3.02 -11.61 -25.60
C LYS A 16 1.75 -10.92 -25.10
N LYS A 17 0.62 -11.04 -25.81
CA LYS A 17 -0.69 -10.53 -25.36
C LYS A 17 -1.17 -11.16 -24.05
N ARG A 18 -0.85 -12.44 -23.81
CA ARG A 18 -1.15 -13.09 -22.52
C ARG A 18 -0.29 -12.51 -21.39
N ARG A 19 1.00 -12.27 -21.65
CA ARG A 19 1.91 -11.65 -20.69
C ARG A 19 1.49 -10.22 -20.35
N GLU A 20 1.13 -9.41 -21.33
CA GLU A 20 0.57 -8.07 -21.14
C GLU A 20 -0.66 -8.08 -20.22
N ARG A 21 -1.64 -8.96 -20.51
CA ARG A 21 -2.83 -9.13 -19.67
C ARG A 21 -2.48 -9.50 -18.23
N SER A 22 -1.50 -10.37 -18.04
CA SER A 22 -1.02 -10.75 -16.70
C SER A 22 -0.43 -9.56 -15.95
N ILE A 23 0.40 -8.73 -16.61
CA ILE A 23 1.00 -7.55 -15.99
C ILE A 23 -0.08 -6.52 -15.62
N ARG A 24 -1.05 -6.28 -16.51
CA ARG A 24 -2.19 -5.39 -16.20
C ARG A 24 -3.03 -5.88 -15.04
N SER A 25 -3.27 -7.19 -14.95
CA SER A 25 -3.97 -7.79 -13.81
C SER A 25 -3.20 -7.60 -12.51
N MET A 26 -1.86 -7.72 -12.55
CA MET A 26 -1.01 -7.47 -11.39
C MET A 26 -1.08 -6.00 -10.97
N LEU A 27 -1.00 -5.06 -11.91
CA LEU A 27 -1.15 -3.62 -11.65
C LEU A 27 -2.49 -3.29 -11.00
N ALA A 28 -3.60 -3.85 -11.50
CA ALA A 28 -4.92 -3.64 -10.90
C ALA A 28 -5.00 -4.19 -9.47
N MET A 29 -4.35 -5.32 -9.19
CA MET A 29 -4.27 -5.87 -7.83
C MET A 29 -3.45 -4.95 -6.91
N LEU A 30 -2.33 -4.42 -7.39
CA LEU A 30 -1.49 -3.48 -6.63
C LEU A 30 -2.24 -2.18 -6.31
N GLU A 31 -3.04 -1.65 -7.25
CA GLU A 31 -3.90 -0.48 -7.04
C GLU A 31 -4.94 -0.72 -5.94
N GLN A 32 -5.57 -1.91 -5.94
CA GLN A 32 -6.53 -2.27 -4.88
C GLN A 32 -5.85 -2.37 -3.50
N GLN A 33 -4.64 -2.94 -3.45
CA GLN A 33 -3.86 -3.03 -2.22
C GLN A 33 -3.43 -1.63 -1.72
N GLU A 34 -3.00 -0.75 -2.62
CA GLU A 34 -2.67 0.64 -2.30
C GLU A 34 -3.88 1.37 -1.69
N ALA A 35 -5.06 1.24 -2.31
CA ALA A 35 -6.29 1.84 -1.78
C ALA A 35 -6.64 1.31 -0.37
N ALA A 36 -6.48 0.02 -0.14
CA ALA A 36 -6.72 -0.60 1.17
C ALA A 36 -5.74 -0.08 2.24
N LEU A 37 -4.45 0.04 1.90
CA LEU A 37 -3.45 0.60 2.81
C LEU A 37 -3.72 2.06 3.15
N LEU A 38 -4.08 2.88 2.16
CA LEU A 38 -4.41 4.30 2.40
C LEU A 38 -5.64 4.44 3.29
N SER A 39 -6.66 3.61 3.09
CA SER A 39 -7.85 3.57 3.97
C SER A 39 -7.49 3.15 5.40
N SER A 40 -6.64 2.13 5.55
CA SER A 40 -6.12 1.68 6.85
C SER A 40 -5.33 2.79 7.55
N LYS A 41 -4.41 3.47 6.82
CA LYS A 41 -3.63 4.59 7.36
C LYS A 41 -4.51 5.73 7.83
N ALA A 42 -5.52 6.10 7.05
CA ALA A 42 -6.48 7.14 7.43
C ALA A 42 -7.19 6.79 8.75
N SER A 43 -7.62 5.54 8.90
CA SER A 43 -8.26 5.03 10.12
C SER A 43 -7.32 5.08 11.34
N LEU A 44 -6.05 4.72 11.15
CA LEU A 44 -5.03 4.80 12.22
C LEU A 44 -4.73 6.25 12.63
N LEU A 45 -4.64 7.16 11.67
CA LEU A 45 -4.43 8.59 11.93
C LEU A 45 -5.61 9.18 12.69
N GLU A 46 -6.84 8.80 12.34
CA GLU A 46 -8.03 9.26 13.05
C GLU A 46 -8.08 8.71 14.47
N ALA A 47 -7.78 7.42 14.67
CA ALA A 47 -7.67 6.82 16.00
C ALA A 47 -6.60 7.51 16.86
N ARG A 48 -5.46 7.89 16.25
CA ARG A 48 -4.41 8.64 16.95
C ARG A 48 -4.88 10.05 17.31
N ARG A 49 -5.59 10.74 16.43
CA ARG A 49 -6.16 12.07 16.74
C ARG A 49 -7.15 12.01 17.89
N ALA A 50 -8.07 11.04 17.87
CA ALA A 50 -9.03 10.82 18.95
C ALA A 50 -8.31 10.56 20.29
N LEU A 51 -7.30 9.68 20.29
CA LEU A 51 -6.48 9.42 21.48
C LEU A 51 -5.84 10.69 22.06
N TRP A 52 -5.36 11.60 21.20
CA TRP A 52 -4.77 12.88 21.60
C TRP A 52 -5.80 13.90 22.10
N VAL A 53 -7.06 13.80 21.66
CA VAL A 53 -8.17 14.59 22.23
C VAL A 53 -8.46 14.08 23.64
N ASP A 54 -8.70 12.77 23.79
CA ASP A 54 -8.98 12.12 25.08
C ASP A 54 -7.87 12.39 26.10
N TRP A 55 -6.60 12.29 25.67
CA TRP A 55 -5.46 12.54 26.54
C TRP A 55 -5.45 14.00 27.02
N ARG A 56 -5.67 14.98 26.13
CA ARG A 56 -5.72 16.40 26.51
C ARG A 56 -6.89 16.70 27.44
N GLU A 57 -8.09 16.22 27.12
CA GLU A 57 -9.26 16.39 28.00
C GLU A 57 -8.99 15.84 29.40
N ARG A 58 -8.35 14.68 29.48
CA ARG A 58 -7.98 14.08 30.77
C ARG A 58 -6.91 14.87 31.51
N ALA A 59 -5.96 15.47 30.80
CA ALA A 59 -4.87 16.27 31.35
C ALA A 59 -5.30 17.67 31.80
N ASP A 60 -6.27 18.27 31.11
CA ASP A 60 -6.83 19.58 31.43
C ASP A 60 -7.81 19.54 32.61
N THR A 61 -8.16 18.34 33.10
CA THR A 61 -8.99 18.17 34.29
C THR A 61 -8.22 18.57 35.54
N ASP A 62 -8.50 19.78 36.05
CA ASP A 62 -7.98 20.24 37.34
C ASP A 62 -8.78 19.61 38.49
N ALA A 63 -8.11 18.78 39.28
CA ALA A 63 -8.71 18.07 40.41
C ALA A 63 -7.70 17.88 41.54
N VAL A 64 -8.18 18.00 42.78
CA VAL A 64 -7.38 17.64 43.96
C VAL A 64 -7.30 16.12 44.05
N HIS A 65 -6.09 15.58 43.90
CA HIS A 65 -5.85 14.15 43.94
C HIS A 65 -5.31 13.72 45.31
N ASP A 66 -5.92 12.67 45.88
CA ASP A 66 -5.27 11.89 46.91
C ASP A 66 -4.17 10.98 46.30
N TYR A 67 -3.40 10.30 47.15
CA TYR A 67 -2.31 9.45 46.69
C TYR A 67 -2.78 8.34 45.73
N ALA A 68 -3.93 7.71 46.03
CA ALA A 68 -4.44 6.59 45.23
C ALA A 68 -4.92 7.06 43.84
N SER A 69 -5.68 8.15 43.77
CA SER A 69 -6.15 8.74 42.52
C SER A 69 -5.00 9.29 41.68
N LEU A 70 -3.95 9.85 42.31
CA LEU A 70 -2.74 10.27 41.59
C LEU A 70 -2.00 9.09 40.95
N GLN A 71 -1.90 7.95 41.66
CA GLN A 71 -1.30 6.73 41.09
C GLN A 71 -2.13 6.16 39.94
N ALA A 72 -3.47 6.19 40.06
CA ALA A 72 -4.36 5.79 38.98
C ALA A 72 -4.15 6.66 37.74
N LEU A 73 -4.10 7.99 37.91
CA LEU A 73 -3.87 8.94 36.83
C LEU A 73 -2.51 8.74 36.13
N LYS A 74 -1.44 8.47 36.89
CA LYS A 74 -0.12 8.14 36.30
C LYS A 74 -0.18 6.90 35.41
N ARG A 75 -0.87 5.85 35.86
CA ARG A 75 -1.05 4.62 35.06
C ARG A 75 -1.88 4.88 33.82
N GLU A 76 -2.91 5.70 33.93
CA GLU A 76 -3.76 6.12 32.81
C GLU A 76 -2.93 6.84 31.74
N PHE A 77 -2.10 7.82 32.12
CA PHE A 77 -1.22 8.52 31.18
C PHE A 77 -0.14 7.62 30.57
N ALA A 78 0.43 6.69 31.34
CA ALA A 78 1.32 5.68 30.77
C ALA A 78 0.59 4.83 29.71
N GLY A 79 -0.68 4.52 29.94
CA GLY A 79 -1.54 3.83 28.98
C GLY A 79 -1.85 4.66 27.72
N PHE A 80 -2.04 5.98 27.84
CA PHE A 80 -2.14 6.87 26.67
C PHE A 80 -0.86 6.86 25.84
N HIS A 81 0.30 7.05 26.49
CA HIS A 81 1.59 7.03 25.82
C HIS A 81 1.87 5.71 25.08
N GLN A 82 1.60 4.57 25.74
CA GLN A 82 1.79 3.26 25.12
C GLN A 82 0.88 3.05 23.89
N ARG A 83 -0.39 3.50 23.97
CA ARG A 83 -1.31 3.44 22.83
C ARG A 83 -0.87 4.33 21.68
N ASP A 84 -0.37 5.55 21.97
CA ASP A 84 0.16 6.45 20.94
C ASP A 84 1.35 5.82 20.22
N GLN A 85 2.30 5.26 20.97
CA GLN A 85 3.45 4.57 20.39
C GLN A 85 3.01 3.40 19.51
N THR A 86 2.05 2.59 19.97
CA THR A 86 1.52 1.47 19.19
C THR A 86 0.87 1.94 17.88
N LEU A 87 0.16 3.06 17.90
CA LEU A 87 -0.43 3.66 16.69
C LEU A 87 0.65 4.22 15.76
N ALA A 88 1.68 4.87 16.31
CA ALA A 88 2.82 5.36 15.55
C ALA A 88 3.53 4.22 14.80
N ASP A 89 3.87 3.14 15.51
CA ASP A 89 4.55 1.97 14.94
C ASP A 89 3.71 1.35 13.79
N ARG A 90 2.38 1.27 13.97
CA ARG A 90 1.47 0.77 12.92
C ARG A 90 1.40 1.69 11.71
N ILE A 91 1.40 3.01 11.91
CA ILE A 91 1.41 3.98 10.81
C ILE A 91 2.73 3.86 10.02
N GLU A 92 3.87 3.75 10.71
CA GLU A 92 5.17 3.53 10.08
C GLU A 92 5.22 2.21 9.29
N ALA A 93 4.65 1.13 9.83
CA ALA A 93 4.56 -0.14 9.12
C ALA A 93 3.73 -0.04 7.83
N VAL A 94 2.59 0.68 7.87
CA VAL A 94 1.77 0.92 6.66
C VAL A 94 2.54 1.77 5.65
N ASP A 95 3.31 2.77 6.10
CA ASP A 95 4.13 3.59 5.21
C ASP A 95 5.24 2.78 4.54
N ALA A 96 5.89 1.87 5.27
CA ALA A 96 6.87 0.94 4.70
C ALA A 96 6.22 0.02 3.65
N GLN A 97 5.02 -0.52 3.93
CA GLN A 97 4.28 -1.35 2.98
C GLN A 97 3.89 -0.57 1.73
N TRP A 98 3.45 0.69 1.88
CA TRP A 98 3.11 1.55 0.76
C TRP A 98 4.32 1.85 -0.14
N GLN A 99 5.50 2.12 0.45
CA GLN A 99 6.73 2.30 -0.32
C GLN A 99 7.11 1.04 -1.09
N ALA A 100 6.98 -0.13 -0.47
CA ALA A 100 7.27 -1.40 -1.14
C ALA A 100 6.31 -1.64 -2.34
N LEU A 101 5.01 -1.43 -2.16
CA LEU A 101 4.03 -1.52 -3.25
C LEU A 101 4.32 -0.55 -4.39
N ARG A 102 4.74 0.67 -4.07
CA ARG A 102 5.09 1.67 -5.07
C ARG A 102 6.26 1.22 -5.94
N LEU A 103 7.31 0.67 -5.33
CA LEU A 103 8.45 0.11 -6.06
C LEU A 103 8.02 -1.06 -6.95
N GLU A 104 7.16 -1.94 -6.46
CA GLU A 104 6.64 -3.07 -7.23
C GLU A 104 5.81 -2.59 -8.44
N ARG A 105 4.89 -1.64 -8.22
CA ARG A 105 4.08 -1.02 -9.27
C ARG A 105 4.95 -0.37 -10.34
N ASP A 106 5.94 0.41 -9.94
CA ASP A 106 6.84 1.07 -10.88
C ASP A 106 7.63 0.02 -11.71
N GLY A 107 8.03 -1.09 -11.08
CA GLY A 107 8.61 -2.24 -11.77
C GLY A 107 7.66 -2.91 -12.77
N GLN A 108 6.38 -3.11 -12.41
CA GLN A 108 5.37 -3.67 -13.31
C GLN A 108 5.05 -2.73 -14.48
N LEU A 109 5.00 -1.41 -14.25
CA LEU A 109 4.81 -0.42 -15.31
C LEU A 109 5.96 -0.43 -16.32
N GLU A 110 7.19 -0.53 -15.84
CA GLU A 110 8.36 -0.65 -16.72
C GLU A 110 8.32 -1.95 -17.55
N GLN A 111 7.93 -3.08 -16.94
CA GLN A 111 7.72 -4.34 -17.67
C GLN A 111 6.61 -4.23 -18.71
N LEU A 112 5.51 -3.54 -18.39
CA LEU A 112 4.40 -3.31 -19.31
C LEU A 112 4.87 -2.50 -20.52
N ARG A 113 5.60 -1.40 -20.29
CA ARG A 113 6.16 -0.56 -21.37
C ARG A 113 7.02 -1.38 -22.32
N ARG A 114 7.93 -2.19 -21.79
CA ARG A 114 8.79 -3.08 -22.61
C ARG A 114 7.96 -4.10 -23.39
N ALA A 115 6.95 -4.70 -22.77
CA ALA A 115 6.08 -5.66 -23.44
C ALA A 115 5.31 -5.04 -24.60
N LEU A 116 4.84 -3.79 -24.46
CA LEU A 116 4.14 -3.06 -25.52
C LEU A 116 5.08 -2.74 -26.69
N VAL A 117 6.27 -2.23 -26.42
CA VAL A 117 7.29 -1.96 -27.46
C VAL A 117 7.69 -3.24 -28.21
N ASP A 118 7.89 -4.34 -27.50
CA ASP A 118 8.16 -5.64 -28.11
C ASP A 118 7.03 -6.11 -29.02
N GLN A 119 5.78 -5.87 -28.61
CA GLN A 119 4.59 -6.26 -29.36
C GLN A 119 4.41 -5.41 -30.61
N GLU A 120 4.67 -4.11 -30.54
CA GLU A 120 4.69 -3.21 -31.71
C GLU A 120 5.71 -3.69 -32.75
N LYS A 121 6.94 -4.02 -32.33
CA LYS A 121 7.97 -4.58 -33.21
C LYS A 121 7.52 -5.89 -33.87
N LEU A 122 6.85 -6.77 -33.12
CA LEU A 122 6.36 -8.03 -33.65
C LEU A 122 5.21 -7.85 -34.64
N ASN A 123 4.31 -6.90 -34.39
CA ASN A 123 3.25 -6.56 -35.34
C ASN A 123 3.83 -6.00 -36.64
N ALA A 124 4.83 -5.12 -36.57
CA ALA A 124 5.53 -4.59 -37.75
C ALA A 124 6.25 -5.67 -38.58
N LEU A 125 6.59 -6.82 -38.01
CA LEU A 125 7.17 -7.97 -38.73
C LEU A 125 6.12 -8.90 -39.36
N LEU A 126 4.84 -8.74 -38.97
CA LEU A 126 3.71 -9.53 -39.47
C LEU A 126 2.93 -8.82 -40.58
N GLU A 127 3.03 -7.48 -40.63
CA GLU A 127 2.58 -6.60 -41.71
C GLU A 127 3.49 -6.72 -42.95
#